data_AF-A0A8T3Y0Q7-F1
#
_entry.id   AF-A0A8T3Y0Q7-F1
#
_cell.length_a   1.000
_cell.length_b   1.000
_cell.length_c   1.000
_cell.angle_alpha   90.00
_cell.angle_beta   90.00
_cell.angle_gamma   90.00
#
_symmetry.space_group_name_H-M   'P 1'
#
loop_
_entity.id
_entity.type
_entity.pdbx_description
1 polymer ?
#
loop_
_entity_poly.entity_id
_entity_poly.type
_entity_poly.pdbx_seq_one_letter_code
_entity_poly.pdbx_strand_id
1 'polypeptide(L)'
;MDKKGQLTIFIILALVLVGAVVLFFAFQNNLIRQPTNPDAGRVQNFVQNCIKQEGEETIYQTGKNGGYFFPPNFSLPSGVAIYYANNKNYVPSKKQIEDEISFFMNEKLFFCARNFADFPDLEITQGEIKTQTDVQDNKVVFNVNYPIRISKDKDVSLLNNFKQEISIRAGIVYASVAEFMRNKTSEGICISCMLEISEKNDLYVEMMDYDENTTIFIFRDKNSKINNEDFTWIFAERYG
;
A
#
# COMPACT_ATOMS: atom_id res chain seq x y z
N MET A 1 59.47 -1.90 14.91
CA MET A 1 58.06 -1.74 14.47
C MET A 1 57.39 -3.10 14.54
N ASP A 2 56.73 -3.37 15.67
CA ASP A 2 56.20 -4.68 16.02
C ASP A 2 54.95 -5.04 15.22
N LYS A 3 55.09 -5.95 14.26
CA LYS A 3 54.00 -6.55 13.47
C LYS A 3 52.98 -7.34 14.30
N LYS A 4 53.15 -7.44 15.62
CA LYS A 4 52.25 -8.14 16.55
C LYS A 4 51.15 -7.24 17.14
N GLY A 5 51.37 -5.92 17.23
CA GLY A 5 50.35 -4.99 17.77
C GLY A 5 49.20 -4.72 16.79
N GLN A 6 49.49 -4.75 15.50
CA GLN A 6 48.52 -4.45 14.45
C GLN A 6 47.47 -5.55 14.30
N LEU A 7 47.85 -6.81 14.47
CA LEU A 7 46.93 -7.96 14.40
C LEU A 7 45.88 -7.91 15.53
N THR A 8 46.30 -7.56 16.75
CA THR A 8 45.39 -7.45 17.90
C THR A 8 44.34 -6.35 17.69
N ILE A 9 44.74 -5.21 17.08
CA ILE A 9 43.82 -4.12 16.77
C ILE A 9 42.76 -4.56 15.77
N PHE A 10 43.14 -5.30 14.72
CA PHE A 10 42.18 -5.81 13.73
C PHE A 10 41.19 -6.83 14.34
N ILE A 11 41.65 -7.69 15.26
CA ILE A 11 40.80 -8.64 15.96
C ILE A 11 39.79 -7.92 16.88
N ILE A 12 40.24 -6.92 17.63
CA ILE A 12 39.36 -6.12 18.49
C ILE A 12 38.32 -5.38 17.63
N LEU A 13 38.74 -4.78 16.51
CA LEU A 13 37.83 -4.05 15.62
C LEU A 13 36.75 -4.98 15.04
N ALA A 14 37.13 -6.19 14.61
CA ALA A 14 36.20 -7.19 14.11
C ALA A 14 35.18 -7.62 15.18
N LEU A 15 35.63 -7.84 16.42
CA LEU A 15 34.75 -8.18 17.54
C LEU A 15 33.77 -7.05 17.89
N VAL A 16 34.22 -5.80 17.86
CA VAL A 16 33.35 -4.63 18.08
C VAL A 16 32.30 -4.51 16.98
N LEU A 17 32.69 -4.74 15.72
CA LEU A 17 31.78 -4.67 14.57
C LEU A 17 30.73 -5.79 14.62
N VAL A 18 31.15 -7.02 14.94
CA VAL A 18 30.22 -8.14 15.16
C VAL A 18 29.29 -7.85 16.34
N GLY A 19 29.81 -7.33 17.45
CA GLY A 19 29.01 -6.94 18.61
C GLY A 19 27.98 -5.86 18.28
N ALA A 20 28.35 -4.87 17.48
CA ALA A 20 27.44 -3.82 17.03
C ALA A 20 26.32 -4.36 16.13
N VAL A 21 26.63 -5.30 15.22
CA VAL A 21 25.63 -5.97 14.37
C VAL A 21 24.69 -6.83 15.21
N VAL A 22 25.21 -7.60 16.17
CA VAL A 22 24.40 -8.41 17.09
C VAL A 22 23.51 -7.54 17.96
N LEU A 23 24.04 -6.45 18.53
CA LEU A 23 23.25 -5.48 19.29
C LEU A 23 22.17 -4.83 18.42
N PHE A 24 22.51 -4.43 17.20
CA PHE A 24 21.56 -3.85 16.25
C PHE A 24 20.38 -4.79 15.98
N PHE A 25 20.63 -6.07 15.68
CA PHE A 25 19.58 -7.07 15.49
C PHE A 25 18.84 -7.42 16.79
N ALA A 26 19.52 -7.47 17.94
CA ALA A 26 18.91 -7.73 19.24
C ALA A 26 17.94 -6.61 19.67
N PHE A 27 18.24 -5.35 19.35
CA PHE A 27 17.35 -4.23 19.60
C PHE A 27 16.24 -4.06 18.55
N GLN A 28 16.42 -4.58 17.33
CA GLN A 28 15.38 -4.54 16.29
C GLN A 28 14.13 -5.35 16.68
N ASN A 29 14.30 -6.50 17.35
CA ASN A 29 13.19 -7.36 17.77
C ASN A 29 12.36 -6.83 18.95
N ASN A 30 12.87 -5.85 19.71
CA ASN A 30 12.18 -5.27 20.87
C ASN A 30 11.12 -4.21 20.52
N LEU A 31 10.91 -3.92 19.23
CA LEU A 31 9.86 -3.00 18.78
C LEU A 31 8.49 -3.66 18.64
N ILE A 32 8.42 -5.01 18.65
CA ILE A 32 7.16 -5.76 18.67
C ILE A 32 6.98 -6.30 20.09
N ARG A 33 6.49 -5.44 21.00
CA ARG A 33 5.97 -5.93 22.28
C ARG A 33 4.76 -6.81 21.97
N GLN A 34 4.90 -8.12 22.08
CA GLN A 34 3.71 -8.95 22.20
C GLN A 34 2.99 -8.54 23.49
N PRO A 35 1.67 -8.29 23.46
CA PRO A 35 0.93 -7.96 24.65
C PRO A 35 1.04 -9.13 25.63
N THR A 36 1.61 -8.87 26.80
CA THR A 36 1.68 -9.85 27.90
C THR A 36 0.29 -10.19 28.44
N ASN A 37 -0.72 -9.39 28.09
CA ASN A 37 -2.13 -9.62 28.39
C ASN A 37 -2.83 -10.32 27.20
N PRO A 38 -3.40 -11.54 27.39
CA PRO A 38 -4.13 -12.28 26.36
C PRO A 38 -5.27 -11.48 25.71
N ASP A 39 -5.97 -10.62 26.47
CA ASP A 39 -7.08 -9.80 25.97
C ASP A 39 -6.58 -8.74 24.98
N ALA A 40 -5.44 -8.11 25.28
CA ALA A 40 -4.80 -7.20 24.34
C ALA A 40 -4.29 -7.93 23.08
N GLY A 41 -3.87 -9.19 23.20
CA GLY A 41 -3.55 -10.04 22.05
C GLY A 41 -4.76 -10.29 21.14
N ARG A 42 -5.94 -10.57 21.72
CA ARG A 42 -7.19 -10.76 20.94
C ARG A 42 -7.57 -9.50 20.17
N VAL A 43 -7.56 -8.34 20.84
CA VAL A 43 -7.87 -7.05 20.21
C VAL A 43 -6.84 -6.68 19.15
N GLN A 44 -5.54 -6.90 19.41
CA GLN A 44 -4.50 -6.65 18.42
C GLN A 44 -4.70 -7.46 17.15
N ASN A 45 -4.96 -8.77 17.27
CA ASN A 45 -5.19 -9.64 16.12
C ASN A 45 -6.44 -9.21 15.33
N PHE A 46 -7.51 -8.83 16.03
CA PHE A 46 -8.72 -8.30 15.39
C PHE A 46 -8.41 -7.04 14.56
N VAL A 47 -7.70 -6.07 15.13
CA VAL A 47 -7.32 -4.85 14.41
C VAL A 47 -6.38 -5.15 13.23
N GLN A 48 -5.41 -6.05 13.39
CA GLN A 48 -4.54 -6.45 12.29
C GLN A 48 -5.31 -7.10 11.13
N ASN A 49 -6.30 -7.94 11.45
CA ASN A 49 -7.17 -8.54 10.45
C ASN A 49 -8.01 -7.47 9.72
N CYS A 50 -8.56 -6.50 10.45
CA CYS A 50 -9.24 -5.36 9.84
C CYS A 50 -8.33 -4.59 8.89
N ILE A 51 -7.11 -4.22 9.32
CA ILE A 51 -6.16 -3.49 8.46
C ILE A 51 -5.84 -4.31 7.21
N LYS A 52 -5.66 -5.63 7.34
CA LYS A 52 -5.40 -6.49 6.19
C LYS A 52 -6.58 -6.49 5.21
N GLN A 53 -7.79 -6.76 5.68
CA GLN A 53 -8.98 -6.85 4.84
C GLN A 53 -9.33 -5.52 4.17
N GLU A 54 -9.38 -4.44 4.95
CA GLU A 54 -9.69 -3.11 4.43
C GLU A 54 -8.58 -2.58 3.53
N GLY A 55 -7.31 -2.94 3.80
CA GLY A 55 -6.18 -2.59 2.95
C GLY A 55 -6.22 -3.28 1.59
N GLU A 56 -6.55 -4.58 1.57
CA GLU A 56 -6.71 -5.36 0.34
C GLU A 56 -7.83 -4.74 -0.50
N GLU A 57 -9.00 -4.49 0.10
CA GLU A 57 -10.13 -3.87 -0.59
C GLU A 57 -9.81 -2.45 -1.09
N THR A 58 -9.17 -1.62 -0.25
CA THR A 58 -8.81 -0.25 -0.63
C THR A 58 -7.85 -0.23 -1.83
N ILE A 59 -6.81 -1.06 -1.82
CA ILE A 59 -5.87 -1.16 -2.95
C ILE A 59 -6.60 -1.61 -4.22
N TYR A 60 -7.44 -2.64 -4.11
CA TYR A 60 -8.18 -3.18 -5.25
C TYR A 60 -9.09 -2.12 -5.89
N GLN A 61 -9.88 -1.41 -5.08
CA GLN A 61 -10.75 -0.34 -5.57
C GLN A 61 -9.95 0.82 -6.15
N THR A 62 -8.87 1.24 -5.48
CA THR A 62 -8.00 2.32 -5.98
C THR A 62 -7.39 1.98 -7.34
N GLY A 63 -6.97 0.72 -7.57
CA GLY A 63 -6.50 0.29 -8.89
C GLY A 63 -7.58 0.41 -9.97
N LYS A 64 -8.77 -0.14 -9.70
CA LYS A 64 -9.91 -0.10 -10.64
C LYS A 64 -10.41 1.30 -10.96
N ASN A 65 -10.21 2.24 -10.05
CA ASN A 65 -10.61 3.62 -10.20
C ASN A 65 -9.43 4.53 -10.63
N GLY A 66 -8.36 3.93 -11.16
CA GLY A 66 -7.26 4.68 -11.76
C GLY A 66 -6.49 5.52 -10.74
N GLY A 67 -6.18 4.97 -9.58
CA GLY A 67 -5.39 5.64 -8.55
C GLY A 67 -6.18 6.53 -7.60
N TYR A 68 -7.49 6.59 -7.75
CA TYR A 68 -8.41 7.26 -6.82
C TYR A 68 -9.27 6.21 -6.13
N PHE A 69 -9.67 6.40 -4.87
CA PHE A 69 -10.64 5.46 -4.29
C PHE A 69 -12.06 5.76 -4.78
N PHE A 70 -12.45 7.03 -4.80
CA PHE A 70 -13.65 7.48 -5.50
C PHE A 70 -13.28 8.10 -6.83
N PRO A 71 -14.04 7.83 -7.90
CA PRO A 71 -13.83 8.49 -9.19
C PRO A 71 -13.68 10.01 -9.03
N PRO A 72 -12.64 10.64 -9.61
CA PRO A 72 -12.52 12.09 -9.58
C PRO A 72 -13.66 12.72 -10.38
N ASN A 73 -13.94 14.01 -10.15
CA ASN A 73 -14.91 14.78 -10.95
C ASN A 73 -14.64 14.68 -12.46
N PHE A 74 -13.38 14.44 -12.82
CA PHE A 74 -12.95 14.21 -14.19
C PHE A 74 -12.89 12.70 -14.51
N SER A 75 -14.08 12.10 -14.65
CA SER A 75 -14.27 10.67 -14.94
C SER A 75 -15.36 10.45 -16.00
N LEU A 76 -15.40 9.25 -16.57
CA LEU A 76 -16.52 8.79 -17.38
C LEU A 76 -17.78 8.58 -16.52
N PRO A 77 -18.99 8.55 -17.10
CA PRO A 77 -20.21 8.21 -16.35
C PRO A 77 -20.14 6.85 -15.64
N SER A 78 -19.31 5.94 -16.13
CA SER A 78 -19.00 4.65 -15.50
C SER A 78 -18.10 4.73 -14.26
N GLY A 79 -17.56 5.91 -13.94
CA GLY A 79 -16.61 6.14 -12.84
C GLY A 79 -15.14 5.94 -13.23
N VAL A 80 -14.83 5.56 -14.47
CA VAL A 80 -13.43 5.41 -14.90
C VAL A 80 -12.74 6.77 -14.98
N ALA A 81 -11.61 6.93 -14.28
CA ALA A 81 -10.85 8.18 -14.27
C ALA A 81 -10.28 8.51 -15.66
N ILE A 82 -10.37 9.77 -16.07
CA ILE A 82 -9.82 10.25 -17.34
C ILE A 82 -8.42 10.80 -17.10
N TYR A 83 -7.41 10.15 -17.67
CA TYR A 83 -6.00 10.54 -17.55
C TYR A 83 -5.53 11.50 -18.64
N TYR A 84 -6.26 11.55 -19.75
CA TYR A 84 -5.94 12.46 -20.84
C TYR A 84 -7.19 13.06 -21.46
N ALA A 85 -7.19 14.38 -21.63
CA ALA A 85 -8.19 15.09 -22.42
C ALA A 85 -7.67 16.47 -22.80
N ASN A 86 -8.08 16.99 -23.96
CA ASN A 86 -7.77 18.36 -24.41
C ASN A 86 -6.27 18.70 -24.31
N ASN A 87 -5.41 17.76 -24.73
CA ASN A 87 -3.94 17.86 -24.65
C ASN A 87 -3.37 18.07 -23.24
N LYS A 88 -4.10 17.64 -22.19
CA LYS A 88 -3.66 17.72 -20.79
C LYS A 88 -3.61 16.34 -20.14
N ASN A 89 -2.55 16.11 -19.36
CA ASN A 89 -2.35 14.88 -18.60
C ASN A 89 -2.85 15.08 -17.15
N TYR A 90 -3.67 14.14 -16.68
CA TYR A 90 -4.33 14.13 -15.38
C TYR A 90 -3.95 12.90 -14.54
N VAL A 91 -2.89 12.19 -14.90
CA VAL A 91 -2.39 11.04 -14.14
C VAL A 91 -2.07 11.48 -12.70
N PRO A 92 -2.65 10.84 -11.67
CA PRO A 92 -2.31 11.15 -10.29
C PRO A 92 -0.85 10.79 -10.01
N SER A 93 -0.19 11.60 -9.20
CA SER A 93 1.13 11.28 -8.68
C SER A 93 1.07 10.11 -7.69
N LYS A 94 2.17 9.38 -7.54
CA LYS A 94 2.30 8.30 -6.55
C LYS A 94 1.89 8.76 -5.15
N LYS A 95 2.32 9.97 -4.75
CA LYS A 95 2.00 10.55 -3.45
C LYS A 95 0.50 10.77 -3.27
N GLN A 96 -0.19 11.25 -4.31
CA GLN A 96 -1.65 11.40 -4.27
C GLN A 96 -2.34 10.06 -4.10
N ILE A 97 -1.89 9.01 -4.79
CA ILE A 97 -2.44 7.65 -4.64
C ILE A 97 -2.24 7.13 -3.21
N GLU A 98 -1.05 7.31 -2.65
CA GLU A 98 -0.75 6.94 -1.25
C GLU A 98 -1.63 7.71 -0.25
N ASP A 99 -1.88 9.00 -0.50
CA ASP A 99 -2.75 9.83 0.34
C ASP A 99 -4.21 9.41 0.25
N GLU A 100 -4.70 9.13 -0.95
CA GLU A 100 -6.04 8.57 -1.18
C GLU A 100 -6.19 7.26 -0.39
N ILE A 101 -5.31 6.27 -0.61
CA ILE A 101 -5.35 4.99 0.10
C ILE A 101 -5.31 5.18 1.62
N SER A 102 -4.45 6.09 2.12
CA SER A 102 -4.33 6.38 3.55
C SER A 102 -5.60 6.97 4.14
N PHE A 103 -6.23 7.91 3.43
CA PHE A 103 -7.48 8.52 3.84
C PHE A 103 -8.60 7.49 3.96
N PHE A 104 -8.78 6.65 2.93
CA PHE A 104 -9.85 5.65 2.92
C PHE A 104 -9.61 4.52 3.91
N MET A 105 -8.35 4.13 4.14
CA MET A 105 -8.03 3.19 5.21
C MET A 105 -8.51 3.69 6.59
N ASN A 106 -8.39 4.98 6.90
CA ASN A 106 -8.85 5.52 8.18
C ASN A 106 -10.37 5.34 8.36
N GLU A 107 -11.13 5.69 7.33
CA GLU A 107 -12.60 5.57 7.33
C GLU A 107 -13.02 4.10 7.41
N LYS A 108 -12.45 3.25 6.56
CA LYS A 108 -12.76 1.82 6.51
C LYS A 108 -12.41 1.09 7.79
N LEU A 109 -11.25 1.39 8.38
CA LEU A 109 -10.82 0.77 9.63
C LEU A 109 -11.77 1.13 10.79
N PHE A 110 -12.27 2.38 10.84
CA PHE A 110 -13.28 2.77 11.81
C PHE A 110 -14.55 1.91 11.70
N PHE A 111 -15.04 1.68 10.48
CA PHE A 111 -16.19 0.81 10.25
C PHE A 111 -15.90 -0.67 10.55
N CYS A 112 -14.73 -1.18 10.17
CA CYS A 112 -14.35 -2.57 10.44
C CYS A 112 -14.21 -2.85 11.94
N ALA A 113 -13.67 -1.90 12.71
CA ALA A 113 -13.50 -2.06 14.15
C ALA A 113 -14.84 -2.15 14.90
N ARG A 114 -15.93 -1.62 14.33
CA ARG A 114 -17.31 -1.64 14.89
C ARG A 114 -17.37 -1.26 16.37
N ASN A 115 -16.56 -0.28 16.78
CA ASN A 115 -16.39 0.12 18.17
C ASN A 115 -16.12 -1.05 19.13
N PHE A 116 -15.45 -2.09 18.65
CA PHE A 116 -15.10 -3.29 19.39
C PHE A 116 -16.29 -4.03 20.03
N ALA A 117 -17.47 -3.97 19.40
CA ALA A 117 -18.68 -4.64 19.89
C ALA A 117 -18.52 -6.17 20.09
N ASP A 118 -17.52 -6.79 19.45
CA ASP A 118 -17.21 -8.22 19.60
C ASP A 118 -16.48 -8.55 20.92
N PHE A 119 -16.15 -7.54 21.73
CA PHE A 119 -15.44 -7.68 23.01
C PHE A 119 -16.25 -7.13 24.18
N PRO A 120 -17.46 -7.67 24.47
CA PRO A 120 -18.35 -7.13 25.50
C PRO A 120 -17.80 -7.28 26.93
N ASP A 121 -16.79 -8.13 27.14
CA ASP A 121 -16.12 -8.33 28.43
C ASP A 121 -15.00 -7.31 28.73
N LEU A 122 -14.72 -6.39 27.80
CA LEU A 122 -13.62 -5.43 27.89
C LEU A 122 -14.13 -3.99 27.85
N GLU A 123 -13.52 -3.11 28.64
CA GLU A 123 -13.67 -1.67 28.48
C GLU A 123 -12.63 -1.16 27.48
N ILE A 124 -13.07 -0.80 26.27
CA ILE A 124 -12.18 -0.35 25.20
C ILE A 124 -12.48 1.11 24.84
N THR A 125 -11.46 1.95 24.88
CA THR A 125 -11.52 3.32 24.37
C THR A 125 -10.54 3.49 23.22
N GLN A 126 -10.97 4.16 22.16
CA GLN A 126 -10.23 4.29 20.91
C GLN A 126 -9.96 5.77 20.58
N GLY A 127 -8.80 6.05 20.02
CA GLY A 127 -8.40 7.37 19.51
C GLY A 127 -8.64 7.53 18.02
N GLU A 128 -8.18 8.67 17.48
CA GLU A 128 -8.19 8.97 16.06
C GLU A 128 -7.26 8.00 15.29
N ILE A 129 -7.73 7.49 14.15
CA ILE A 129 -6.94 6.62 13.27
C ILE A 129 -6.13 7.50 12.30
N LYS A 130 -4.83 7.24 12.21
CA LYS A 130 -3.94 7.87 11.22
C LYS A 130 -3.12 6.82 10.50
N THR A 131 -3.39 6.66 9.22
CA THR A 131 -2.67 5.76 8.32
C THR A 131 -1.66 6.53 7.48
N GLN A 132 -0.50 5.92 7.29
CA GLN A 132 0.45 6.26 6.24
C GLN A 132 0.67 5.05 5.35
N THR A 133 0.42 5.22 4.06
CA THR A 133 0.63 4.22 3.02
C THR A 133 1.91 4.48 2.25
N ASP A 134 2.67 3.43 1.97
CA ASP A 134 3.83 3.44 1.08
C ASP A 134 3.64 2.35 0.01
N VAL A 135 3.52 2.77 -1.25
CA VAL A 135 3.33 1.86 -2.39
C VAL A 135 4.69 1.49 -2.95
N GLN A 136 5.17 0.29 -2.68
CA GLN A 136 6.43 -0.22 -3.23
C GLN A 136 6.17 -1.10 -4.47
N ASP A 137 7.23 -1.48 -5.14
CA ASP A 137 7.16 -2.24 -6.40
C ASP A 137 6.39 -3.56 -6.24
N ASN A 138 6.61 -4.28 -5.14
CA ASN A 138 6.07 -5.63 -4.90
C ASN A 138 5.16 -5.72 -3.66
N LYS A 139 4.91 -4.60 -2.98
CA LYS A 139 4.05 -4.56 -1.80
C LYS A 139 3.52 -3.17 -1.52
N VAL A 140 2.40 -3.10 -0.82
CA VAL A 140 1.88 -1.88 -0.21
C VAL A 140 2.00 -2.01 1.30
N VAL A 141 2.61 -1.01 1.94
CA VAL A 141 2.87 -1.00 3.37
C VAL A 141 1.96 0.02 4.04
N PHE A 142 1.19 -0.43 5.03
CA PHE A 142 0.37 0.41 5.89
C PHE A 142 1.04 0.55 7.25
N ASN A 143 1.32 1.79 7.64
CA ASN A 143 1.70 2.14 9.00
C ASN A 143 0.53 2.89 9.64
N VAL A 144 -0.15 2.23 10.57
CA VAL A 144 -1.40 2.73 11.17
C VAL A 144 -1.12 3.07 12.63
N ASN A 145 -1.34 4.33 12.98
CA ASN A 145 -1.47 4.79 14.35
C ASN A 145 -2.95 4.77 14.73
N TYR A 146 -3.32 3.82 15.57
CA TYR A 146 -4.65 3.65 16.12
C TYR A 146 -4.55 3.41 17.64
N PRO A 147 -4.62 4.49 18.46
CA PRO A 147 -4.51 4.39 19.90
C PRO A 147 -5.74 3.67 20.48
N ILE A 148 -5.51 2.55 21.16
CA ILE A 148 -6.55 1.72 21.77
C ILE A 148 -6.11 1.44 23.21
N ARG A 149 -6.96 1.81 24.15
CA ARG A 149 -6.80 1.48 25.57
C ARG A 149 -7.82 0.43 25.95
N ILE A 150 -7.31 -0.67 26.50
CA ILE A 150 -8.08 -1.85 26.90
C ILE A 150 -7.99 -1.98 28.41
N SER A 151 -9.13 -2.08 29.07
CA SER A 151 -9.24 -2.24 30.52
C SER A 151 -10.11 -3.42 30.89
N LYS A 152 -9.66 -4.18 31.88
CA LYS A 152 -10.41 -5.25 32.53
C LYS A 152 -9.96 -5.35 33.98
N ASP A 153 -10.88 -5.18 34.91
CA ASP A 153 -10.60 -5.11 36.34
C ASP A 153 -9.53 -4.05 36.69
N LYS A 154 -8.30 -4.49 37.03
CA LYS A 154 -7.16 -3.62 37.35
C LYS A 154 -6.12 -3.56 36.24
N ASP A 155 -6.26 -4.41 35.22
CA ASP A 155 -5.28 -4.51 34.15
C ASP A 155 -5.62 -3.51 33.04
N VAL A 156 -4.59 -2.81 32.59
CA VAL A 156 -4.68 -1.82 31.50
C VAL A 156 -3.62 -2.15 30.48
N SER A 157 -4.03 -2.24 29.21
CA SER A 157 -3.13 -2.42 28.07
C SER A 157 -3.35 -1.31 27.05
N LEU A 158 -2.26 -0.94 26.36
CA LEU A 158 -2.25 0.10 25.33
C LEU A 158 -1.71 -0.50 24.03
N LEU A 159 -2.47 -0.36 22.96
CA LEU A 159 -2.07 -0.65 21.59
C LEU A 159 -2.09 0.66 20.81
N ASN A 160 -1.09 0.94 19.99
CA ASN A 160 -1.03 2.22 19.27
C ASN A 160 -0.63 2.03 17.82
N ASN A 161 0.44 1.29 17.55
CA ASN A 161 1.03 1.20 16.23
C ASN A 161 0.82 -0.19 15.65
N PHE A 162 0.33 -0.21 14.41
CA PHE A 162 0.13 -1.41 13.62
C PHE A 162 0.86 -1.24 12.30
N LYS A 163 1.47 -2.32 11.84
CA LYS A 163 2.10 -2.39 10.53
C LYS A 163 1.55 -3.60 9.79
N GLN A 164 1.06 -3.38 8.57
CA GLN A 164 0.58 -4.43 7.69
C GLN A 164 1.22 -4.28 6.31
N GLU A 165 1.62 -5.39 5.72
CA GLU A 165 2.15 -5.45 4.36
C GLU A 165 1.22 -6.31 3.51
N ILE A 166 0.85 -5.80 2.34
CA ILE A 166 0.06 -6.52 1.33
C ILE A 166 0.97 -6.77 0.16
N SER A 167 1.20 -8.04 -0.18
CA SER A 167 2.10 -8.44 -1.26
C SER A 167 1.39 -8.32 -2.60
N ILE A 168 1.63 -7.21 -3.28
CA ILE A 168 0.99 -6.86 -4.56
C ILE A 168 1.91 -5.93 -5.34
N ARG A 169 2.00 -6.14 -6.65
CA ARG A 169 2.88 -5.35 -7.53
C ARG A 169 2.29 -4.00 -7.96
N ALA A 170 1.57 -3.33 -7.06
CA ALA A 170 0.89 -2.07 -7.35
C ALA A 170 1.86 -0.97 -7.80
N GLY A 171 3.08 -0.92 -7.24
CA GLY A 171 4.11 0.02 -7.67
C GLY A 171 4.58 -0.22 -9.11
N ILE A 172 4.78 -1.48 -9.51
CA ILE A 172 5.16 -1.85 -10.88
C ILE A 172 4.05 -1.47 -11.87
N VAL A 173 2.80 -1.78 -11.54
CA VAL A 173 1.65 -1.45 -12.40
C VAL A 173 1.51 0.06 -12.56
N TYR A 174 1.55 0.82 -11.46
CA TYR A 174 1.49 2.29 -11.54
C TYR A 174 2.66 2.88 -12.34
N ALA A 175 3.89 2.40 -12.12
CA ALA A 175 5.07 2.86 -12.86
C ALA A 175 4.92 2.60 -14.37
N SER A 176 4.37 1.43 -14.74
CA SER A 176 4.09 1.04 -16.13
C SER A 176 3.05 1.96 -16.77
N VAL A 177 1.96 2.25 -16.06
CA VAL A 177 0.94 3.20 -16.52
C VAL A 177 1.53 4.60 -16.67
N ALA A 178 2.31 5.07 -15.70
CA ALA A 178 2.95 6.37 -15.79
C ALA A 178 3.98 6.46 -16.94
N GLU A 179 4.70 5.37 -17.24
CA GLU A 179 5.60 5.24 -18.40
C GLU A 179 4.82 5.34 -19.71
N PHE A 180 3.74 4.57 -19.84
CA PHE A 180 2.85 4.61 -21.01
C PHE A 180 2.32 6.03 -21.25
N MET A 181 1.85 6.70 -20.20
CA MET A 181 1.28 8.06 -20.29
C MET A 181 2.31 9.15 -20.62
N ARG A 182 3.61 8.90 -20.40
CA ARG A 182 4.72 9.81 -20.79
C ARG A 182 5.19 9.59 -22.22
N ASN A 183 5.19 8.33 -22.67
CA ASN A 183 5.71 7.94 -23.99
C ASN A 183 4.67 8.06 -25.11
N LYS A 184 3.47 8.51 -24.80
CA LYS A 184 2.46 8.81 -25.81
C LYS A 184 2.93 9.94 -26.74
N THR A 185 2.58 9.81 -28.01
CA THR A 185 2.82 10.83 -29.03
C THR A 185 1.67 11.84 -29.06
N SER A 186 1.95 13.07 -29.51
CA SER A 186 0.91 14.11 -29.70
C SER A 186 -0.18 13.74 -30.70
N GLU A 187 0.01 12.67 -31.49
CA GLU A 187 -0.85 12.28 -32.61
C GLU A 187 -1.52 10.90 -32.43
N GLY A 188 -1.42 10.26 -31.25
CA GLY A 188 -2.13 9.00 -31.01
C GLY A 188 -1.51 8.07 -29.97
N ILE A 189 -2.08 6.87 -29.88
CA ILE A 189 -1.69 5.80 -28.94
C ILE A 189 -0.42 5.12 -29.43
N CYS A 190 0.62 5.05 -28.58
CA CYS A 190 1.82 4.27 -28.86
C CYS A 190 1.60 2.78 -28.54
N ILE A 191 1.08 2.02 -29.51
CA ILE A 191 0.83 0.56 -29.34
C ILE A 191 2.13 -0.22 -29.10
N SER A 192 3.23 0.15 -29.77
CA SER A 192 4.53 -0.49 -29.52
C SER A 192 5.02 -0.27 -28.08
N CYS A 193 4.88 0.95 -27.54
CA CYS A 193 5.20 1.25 -26.15
C CYS A 193 4.39 0.39 -25.19
N MET A 194 3.10 0.20 -25.47
CA MET A 194 2.21 -0.64 -24.68
C MET A 194 2.67 -2.11 -24.65
N LEU A 195 3.05 -2.66 -25.81
CA LEU A 195 3.57 -4.03 -25.92
C LEU A 195 4.91 -4.19 -25.19
N GLU A 196 5.83 -3.24 -25.36
CA GLU A 196 7.13 -3.24 -24.67
C GLU A 196 6.96 -3.20 -23.15
N ILE A 197 6.07 -2.35 -22.64
CA ILE A 197 5.75 -2.24 -21.21
C ILE A 197 5.12 -3.54 -20.68
N SER A 198 4.22 -4.14 -21.47
CA SER A 198 3.57 -5.42 -21.17
C SER A 198 4.58 -6.54 -21.00
N GLU A 199 5.49 -6.71 -21.97
CA GLU A 199 6.54 -7.75 -21.93
C GLU A 199 7.56 -7.51 -20.81
N LYS A 200 8.06 -6.28 -20.68
CA LYS A 200 9.10 -5.90 -19.71
C LYS A 200 8.66 -6.15 -18.27
N ASN A 201 7.40 -5.87 -17.95
CA ASN A 201 6.88 -5.91 -16.57
C ASN A 201 5.97 -7.12 -16.29
N ASP A 202 5.80 -8.01 -17.27
CA ASP A 202 4.89 -9.17 -17.21
C ASP A 202 3.47 -8.75 -16.79
N LEU A 203 2.89 -7.85 -17.59
CA LEU A 203 1.54 -7.30 -17.44
C LEU A 203 0.71 -7.62 -18.69
N TYR A 204 -0.59 -7.77 -18.51
CA TYR A 204 -1.54 -7.90 -19.62
C TYR A 204 -2.21 -6.55 -19.83
N VAL A 205 -2.06 -5.97 -21.01
CA VAL A 205 -2.65 -4.66 -21.33
C VAL A 205 -3.73 -4.82 -22.38
N GLU A 206 -4.93 -4.35 -22.06
CA GLU A 206 -6.10 -4.34 -22.94
C GLU A 206 -6.54 -2.89 -23.18
N MET A 207 -7.05 -2.62 -24.38
CA MET A 207 -7.70 -1.35 -24.71
C MET A 207 -9.06 -1.62 -25.33
N MET A 208 -10.03 -0.75 -25.05
CA MET A 208 -11.37 -0.84 -25.62
C MET A 208 -11.91 0.57 -25.92
N ASP A 209 -12.58 0.71 -27.06
CA ASP A 209 -13.28 1.94 -27.38
C ASP A 209 -14.55 2.04 -26.52
N TYR A 210 -14.70 3.15 -25.82
CA TYR A 210 -15.88 3.46 -25.01
C TYR A 210 -16.91 4.26 -25.83
N ASP A 211 -16.43 5.25 -26.58
CA ASP A 211 -17.16 6.01 -27.59
C ASP A 211 -16.21 6.43 -28.72
N GLU A 212 -16.68 7.22 -29.71
CA GLU A 212 -15.88 7.64 -30.87
C GLU A 212 -14.56 8.34 -30.51
N ASN A 213 -14.50 8.94 -29.32
CA ASN A 213 -13.43 9.82 -28.89
C ASN A 213 -12.75 9.33 -27.60
N THR A 214 -13.19 8.23 -27.01
CA THR A 214 -12.73 7.80 -25.69
C THR A 214 -12.31 6.34 -25.73
N THR A 215 -11.09 6.07 -25.29
CA THR A 215 -10.53 4.71 -25.14
C THR A 215 -10.27 4.42 -23.67
N ILE A 216 -10.68 3.25 -23.20
CA ILE A 216 -10.36 2.73 -21.87
C ILE A 216 -9.17 1.80 -21.99
N PHE A 217 -8.23 1.92 -21.06
CA PHE A 217 -7.05 1.09 -20.91
C PHE A 217 -7.14 0.28 -19.62
N ILE A 218 -6.76 -0.98 -19.68
CA ILE A 218 -6.77 -1.92 -18.56
C ILE A 218 -5.39 -2.57 -18.48
N PHE A 219 -4.65 -2.27 -17.41
CA PHE A 219 -3.38 -2.93 -17.09
C PHE A 219 -3.65 -3.96 -16.01
N ARG A 220 -3.51 -5.25 -16.34
CA ARG A 220 -3.78 -6.38 -15.45
C ARG A 220 -2.50 -7.10 -15.07
N ASP A 221 -2.31 -7.29 -13.78
CA ASP A 221 -1.26 -8.10 -13.20
C ASP A 221 -1.84 -9.44 -12.72
N LYS A 222 -1.48 -10.54 -13.39
CA LYS A 222 -1.90 -11.91 -13.01
C LYS A 222 -1.06 -12.53 -11.89
N ASN A 223 0.09 -11.96 -11.58
CA ASN A 223 0.97 -12.42 -10.51
C ASN A 223 0.60 -11.81 -9.15
N SER A 224 -0.27 -10.80 -9.13
CA SER A 224 -0.83 -10.24 -7.91
C SER A 224 -2.33 -10.51 -7.85
N LYS A 225 -2.79 -11.03 -6.70
CA LYS A 225 -4.21 -11.28 -6.48
C LYS A 225 -4.71 -10.65 -5.20
N ILE A 226 -5.88 -10.03 -5.29
CA ILE A 226 -6.68 -9.61 -4.14
C ILE A 226 -8.03 -10.29 -4.28
N ASN A 227 -8.52 -10.93 -3.21
CA ASN A 227 -9.82 -11.63 -3.21
C ASN A 227 -9.97 -12.67 -4.35
N ASN A 228 -8.88 -13.37 -4.68
CA ASN A 228 -8.77 -14.31 -5.82
C ASN A 228 -8.93 -13.70 -7.22
N GLU A 229 -9.01 -12.37 -7.34
CA GLU A 229 -9.02 -11.65 -8.60
C GLU A 229 -7.66 -11.04 -8.90
N ASP A 230 -7.31 -11.00 -10.19
CA ASP A 230 -6.08 -10.35 -10.66
C ASP A 230 -6.14 -8.85 -10.36
N PHE A 231 -5.01 -8.26 -9.98
CA PHE A 231 -4.96 -6.81 -9.76
C PHE A 231 -5.05 -6.06 -11.09
N THR A 232 -5.95 -5.08 -11.16
CA THR A 232 -6.19 -4.30 -12.37
C THR A 232 -6.08 -2.81 -12.10
N TRP A 233 -5.48 -2.10 -13.06
CA TRP A 233 -5.47 -0.65 -13.12
C TRP A 233 -6.23 -0.18 -14.35
N ILE A 234 -7.26 0.65 -14.16
CA ILE A 234 -8.18 1.06 -15.22
C ILE A 234 -8.22 2.59 -15.31
N PHE A 235 -8.09 3.12 -16.52
CA PHE A 235 -8.21 4.54 -16.80
C PHE A 235 -8.69 4.77 -18.24
N ALA A 236 -9.10 6.00 -18.55
CA ALA A 236 -9.53 6.38 -19.88
C ALA A 236 -8.69 7.54 -20.44
N GLU A 237 -8.59 7.59 -21.76
CA GLU A 237 -8.12 8.75 -22.51
C GLU A 237 -9.25 9.24 -23.43
N ARG A 238 -9.43 10.55 -23.49
CA ARG A 238 -10.37 11.21 -24.40
C ARG A 238 -9.61 12.05 -25.41
N TYR A 239 -9.76 11.70 -26.67
CA TYR A 239 -9.24 12.41 -27.84
C TYR A 239 -10.30 13.41 -28.34
N GLY A 240 -9.88 14.53 -28.91
CA GLY A 240 -10.76 15.59 -29.38
C GLY A 240 -10.04 16.53 -30.32
#